data_AF-A0A351G531-F1
#
_entry.id   AF-A0A351G531-F1
#
_cell.length_a   1.000
_cell.length_b   1.000
_cell.length_c   1.000
_cell.angle_alpha   90.00
_cell.angle_beta   90.00
_cell.angle_gamma   90.00
#
_symmetry.space_group_name_H-M   'P 1'
#
loop_
_entity.id
_entity.type
_entity.pdbx_description
1 polymer ?
#
loop_
_entity_poly.entity_id
_entity_poly.type
_entity_poly.pdbx_seq_one_letter_code
_entity_poly.pdbx_strand_id
1 'polypeptide(L)'
;MVFCSADKYLELLEYIGTDVVELTGDHFSDWGAEATLHTFDLYDAEGWMYYGGGRTADQGRLPIKMEHNGNKIAFIGCNGKGGSYTPSTRGEPGAVDCDFPLISNEIAKLKDEGYLVIMTFQHHEVYSFTPSPYLVVDFEFTVDAGADIVSGSQAHQPHGMSFYHGSTIMYGLGNLFFDQLLMGEDTTRALIARHVIYNGKHISTEIFTIHFLDFSRPLYLQGDERERLLRQVFAESDWGELSFAVNQD
;
A
#
# COMPACT_ATOMS: atom_id res chain seq x y z
N MET A 1 17.06 8.07 10.21
CA MET A 1 15.93 8.91 10.67
C MET A 1 15.23 8.14 11.77
N VAL A 2 14.59 8.80 12.73
CA VAL A 2 13.81 8.14 13.79
C VAL A 2 12.48 8.89 13.89
N PHE A 3 11.35 8.19 13.70
CA PHE A 3 10.02 8.75 13.74
C PHE A 3 9.29 8.40 15.04
N CYS A 4 8.59 9.38 15.59
CA CYS A 4 7.64 9.20 16.69
C CYS A 4 6.57 10.28 16.58
N SER A 5 5.33 9.86 16.83
CA SER A 5 4.14 10.69 16.74
C SER A 5 3.50 10.79 18.12
N ALA A 6 2.87 11.91 18.41
CA ALA A 6 2.08 12.06 19.63
C ALA A 6 0.72 11.37 19.44
N ASP A 7 0.18 10.74 20.50
CA ASP A 7 -1.11 10.02 20.46
C ASP A 7 -2.26 10.85 19.86
N LYS A 8 -2.29 12.16 20.11
CA LYS A 8 -3.29 13.08 19.54
C LYS A 8 -3.32 13.10 17.99
N TYR A 9 -2.30 12.60 17.31
CA TYR A 9 -2.31 12.49 15.84
C TYR A 9 -3.17 11.33 15.36
N LEU A 10 -3.62 10.43 16.25
CA LEU A 10 -4.65 9.44 15.96
C LEU A 10 -5.96 10.10 15.50
N GLU A 11 -6.27 11.30 16.01
CA GLU A 11 -7.46 12.10 15.61
C GLU A 11 -7.53 12.34 14.09
N LEU A 12 -6.38 12.36 13.38
CA LEU A 12 -6.36 12.50 11.92
C LEU A 12 -6.88 11.24 11.23
N LEU A 13 -6.51 10.06 11.73
CA LEU A 13 -6.94 8.77 11.18
C LEU A 13 -8.44 8.55 11.47
N GLU A 14 -8.91 8.97 12.64
CA GLU A 14 -10.35 9.03 12.95
C GLU A 14 -11.10 9.96 11.98
N TYR A 15 -10.57 11.17 11.76
CA TYR A 15 -11.21 12.19 10.92
C TYR A 15 -11.40 11.74 9.47
N ILE A 16 -10.45 10.99 8.90
CA ILE A 16 -10.55 10.48 7.54
C ILE A 16 -11.37 9.18 7.43
N GLY A 17 -11.85 8.64 8.56
CA GLY A 17 -12.66 7.43 8.60
C GLY A 17 -11.88 6.16 8.32
N THR A 18 -10.68 6.02 8.91
CA THR A 18 -9.86 4.80 8.77
C THR A 18 -10.59 3.58 9.34
N ASP A 19 -10.64 2.50 8.56
CA ASP A 19 -11.14 1.17 9.01
C ASP A 19 -10.00 0.13 9.13
N VAL A 20 -8.99 0.24 8.25
CA VAL A 20 -7.88 -0.71 8.13
C VAL A 20 -6.55 0.06 8.04
N VAL A 21 -5.56 -0.35 8.81
CA VAL A 21 -4.21 0.23 8.85
C VAL A 21 -3.18 -0.79 8.35
N GLU A 22 -2.38 -0.38 7.38
CA GLU A 22 -1.27 -1.16 6.84
C GLU A 22 0.01 -0.87 7.66
N LEU A 23 0.72 -1.92 8.09
CA LEU A 23 1.85 -1.84 9.03
C LEU A 23 3.13 -2.54 8.53
N THR A 24 3.34 -2.54 7.22
CA THR A 24 4.56 -3.03 6.56
C THR A 24 5.73 -2.04 6.69
N GLY A 25 5.52 -0.87 7.30
CA GLY A 25 6.49 0.21 7.51
C GLY A 25 7.83 -0.19 8.18
N ASP A 26 8.94 0.25 7.60
CA ASP A 26 10.32 0.01 8.01
C ASP A 26 10.72 0.90 9.19
N HIS A 27 10.01 2.01 9.32
CA HIS A 27 10.08 2.93 10.45
C HIS A 27 9.02 2.67 11.53
N PHE A 28 8.21 1.61 11.40
CA PHE A 28 7.11 1.34 12.33
C PHE A 28 7.60 1.11 13.78
N SER A 29 8.80 0.54 13.95
CA SER A 29 9.37 0.20 15.26
C SER A 29 10.53 1.11 15.69
N ASP A 30 10.61 2.34 15.17
CA ASP A 30 11.74 3.26 15.40
C ASP A 30 11.98 3.58 16.89
N TRP A 31 10.93 3.60 17.70
CA TRP A 31 10.98 3.81 19.15
C TRP A 31 10.90 2.51 19.97
N GLY A 32 11.15 1.38 19.33
CA GLY A 32 11.26 0.07 19.97
C GLY A 32 9.92 -0.57 20.34
N ALA A 33 10.02 -1.72 21.00
CA ALA A 33 8.89 -2.63 21.19
C ALA A 33 7.74 -2.04 22.03
N GLU A 34 8.06 -1.27 23.09
CA GLU A 34 7.04 -0.67 23.95
C GLU A 34 6.18 0.35 23.20
N ALA A 35 6.79 1.25 22.44
CA ALA A 35 6.06 2.21 21.61
C ALA A 35 5.26 1.55 20.48
N THR A 36 5.78 0.46 19.93
CA THR A 36 5.08 -0.33 18.90
C THR A 36 3.84 -1.01 19.48
N LEU A 37 3.96 -1.61 20.68
CA LEU A 37 2.81 -2.19 21.41
C LEU A 37 1.78 -1.14 21.77
N HIS A 38 2.21 0.04 22.22
CA HIS A 38 1.30 1.16 22.48
C HIS A 38 0.50 1.56 21.23
N THR A 39 1.13 1.58 20.05
CA THR A 39 0.43 1.84 18.78
C THR A 39 -0.64 0.79 18.50
N PHE A 40 -0.33 -0.50 18.71
CA PHE A 40 -1.34 -1.56 18.57
C PHE A 40 -2.49 -1.41 19.58
N ASP A 41 -2.19 -1.04 20.83
CA ASP A 41 -3.21 -0.83 21.86
C ASP A 41 -4.15 0.33 21.50
N LEU A 42 -3.64 1.40 20.87
CA LEU A 42 -4.45 2.50 20.33
C LEU A 42 -5.39 2.02 19.21
N TYR A 43 -4.88 1.24 18.24
CA TYR A 43 -5.73 0.71 17.17
C TYR A 43 -6.78 -0.28 17.67
N ASP A 44 -6.42 -1.13 18.65
CA ASP A 44 -7.37 -2.07 19.26
C ASP A 44 -8.48 -1.31 20.04
N ALA A 45 -8.16 -0.16 20.65
CA ALA A 45 -9.13 0.67 21.36
C ALA A 45 -10.16 1.33 20.41
N GLU A 46 -9.73 1.72 19.20
CA GLU A 46 -10.61 2.23 18.13
C GLU A 46 -11.36 1.11 17.39
N GLY A 47 -10.96 -0.15 17.59
CA GLY A 47 -11.51 -1.29 16.87
C GLY A 47 -11.05 -1.37 15.41
N TRP A 48 -9.93 -0.73 15.07
CA TRP A 48 -9.36 -0.77 13.72
C TRP A 48 -8.67 -2.10 13.45
N MET A 49 -8.80 -2.56 12.21
CA MET A 49 -8.08 -3.73 11.74
C MET A 49 -6.70 -3.32 11.23
N TYR A 50 -5.70 -4.17 11.38
CA TYR A 50 -4.37 -3.92 10.83
C TYR A 50 -3.69 -5.19 10.34
N TYR A 51 -2.76 -5.04 9.40
CA TYR A 51 -2.07 -6.14 8.74
C TYR A 51 -0.66 -5.74 8.29
N GLY A 52 0.17 -6.72 7.91
CA GLY A 52 1.55 -6.47 7.47
C GLY A 52 2.54 -6.19 8.61
N GLY A 53 2.02 -6.12 9.83
CA GLY A 53 2.76 -6.06 11.08
C GLY A 53 1.90 -6.57 12.22
N GLY A 54 2.53 -7.00 13.31
CA GLY A 54 1.81 -7.56 14.45
C GLY A 54 2.66 -7.63 15.72
N ARG A 55 2.01 -7.95 16.83
CA ARG A 55 2.68 -8.20 18.12
C ARG A 55 3.61 -9.42 18.05
N THR A 56 3.31 -10.33 17.12
CA THR A 56 4.14 -11.48 16.75
C THR A 56 4.16 -11.64 15.24
N ALA A 57 5.15 -12.35 14.71
CA ALA A 57 5.24 -12.66 13.28
C ALA A 57 4.00 -13.41 12.78
N ASP A 58 3.50 -14.33 13.60
CA ASP A 58 2.31 -15.11 13.25
C ASP A 58 1.07 -14.23 13.12
N GLN A 59 0.91 -13.25 14.01
CA GLN A 59 -0.18 -12.28 13.88
C GLN A 59 0.01 -11.41 12.63
N GLY A 60 1.21 -10.85 12.41
CA GLY A 60 1.45 -9.91 11.30
C GLY A 60 1.36 -10.55 9.91
N ARG A 61 1.52 -11.88 9.82
CA ARG A 61 1.34 -12.65 8.59
C ARG A 61 -0.12 -12.97 8.26
N LEU A 62 -1.04 -12.82 9.21
CA LEU A 62 -2.44 -13.12 8.96
C LEU A 62 -3.07 -12.03 8.07
N PRO A 63 -3.87 -12.41 7.08
CA PRO A 63 -4.66 -11.44 6.34
C PRO A 63 -5.81 -10.93 7.21
N ILE A 64 -6.22 -9.70 6.96
CA ILE A 64 -7.53 -9.22 7.39
C ILE A 64 -8.56 -9.70 6.37
N LYS A 65 -9.69 -10.23 6.85
CA LYS A 65 -10.82 -10.67 6.03
C LYS A 65 -12.05 -9.88 6.46
N MET A 66 -12.67 -9.18 5.51
CA MET A 66 -13.90 -8.41 5.75
C MET A 66 -14.98 -8.76 4.74
N GLU A 67 -16.23 -8.63 5.14
CA GLU A 67 -17.38 -8.68 4.26
C GLU A 67 -18.19 -7.39 4.40
N HIS A 68 -18.40 -6.68 3.28
CA HIS A 68 -19.14 -5.43 3.29
C HIS A 68 -20.02 -5.31 2.04
N ASN A 69 -21.32 -5.10 2.23
CA ASN A 69 -22.33 -5.05 1.17
C ASN A 69 -22.26 -6.24 0.19
N GLY A 70 -21.99 -7.45 0.72
CA GLY A 70 -21.85 -8.68 -0.06
C GLY A 70 -20.51 -8.84 -0.78
N ASN A 71 -19.55 -7.92 -0.59
CA ASN A 71 -18.19 -8.04 -1.12
C ASN A 71 -17.27 -8.60 -0.03
N LYS A 72 -16.60 -9.71 -0.32
CA LYS A 72 -15.52 -10.25 0.49
C LYS A 72 -14.21 -9.61 0.07
N ILE A 73 -13.54 -8.91 0.98
CA ILE A 73 -12.27 -8.22 0.74
C ILE A 73 -11.24 -8.74 1.74
N ALA A 74 -10.04 -9.04 1.26
CA ALA A 74 -8.94 -9.45 2.11
C ALA A 74 -7.73 -8.53 1.90
N PHE A 75 -7.07 -8.16 3.00
CA PHE A 75 -5.83 -7.40 2.98
C PHE A 75 -4.70 -8.27 3.48
N ILE A 76 -3.60 -8.28 2.74
CA ILE A 76 -2.35 -8.96 3.11
C ILE A 76 -1.18 -8.06 2.70
N GLY A 77 -0.08 -8.12 3.45
CA GLY A 77 1.06 -7.27 3.16
C GLY A 77 2.31 -7.72 3.88
N CYS A 78 3.45 -7.24 3.40
CA CYS A 78 4.74 -7.49 4.00
C CYS A 78 5.73 -6.36 3.68
N ASN A 79 6.81 -6.29 4.46
CA ASN A 79 7.93 -5.41 4.20
C ASN A 79 8.94 -6.12 3.27
N GLY A 80 9.17 -5.56 2.08
CA GLY A 80 10.09 -6.10 1.08
C GLY A 80 11.56 -5.71 1.30
N LYS A 81 11.83 -4.77 2.21
CA LYS A 81 13.20 -4.33 2.56
C LYS A 81 13.89 -5.31 3.51
N GLY A 82 13.12 -5.96 4.38
CA GLY A 82 13.56 -7.05 5.24
C GLY A 82 14.59 -6.67 6.32
N GLY A 83 15.24 -7.68 6.89
CA GLY A 83 16.37 -7.51 7.81
C GLY A 83 16.01 -6.82 9.13
N SER A 84 16.68 -5.71 9.46
CA SER A 84 16.43 -4.98 10.71
C SER A 84 15.07 -4.28 10.73
N TYR A 85 14.44 -4.10 9.57
CA TYR A 85 13.16 -3.41 9.41
C TYR A 85 11.95 -4.32 9.63
N THR A 86 12.18 -5.61 9.90
CA THR A 86 11.14 -6.62 10.14
C THR A 86 11.28 -7.21 11.54
N PRO A 87 11.09 -6.41 12.60
CA PRO A 87 11.27 -6.84 13.99
C PRO A 87 10.37 -8.03 14.36
N SER A 88 9.19 -8.14 13.76
CA SER A 88 8.23 -9.24 14.00
C SER A 88 8.82 -10.59 13.67
N THR A 89 9.46 -10.70 12.50
CA THR A 89 10.20 -11.90 12.09
C THR A 89 11.35 -12.23 13.05
N ARG A 90 11.86 -11.26 13.79
CA ARG A 90 12.95 -11.41 14.77
C ARG A 90 12.47 -11.58 16.22
N GLY A 91 11.16 -11.68 16.44
CA GLY A 91 10.57 -11.93 17.76
C GLY A 91 10.17 -10.67 18.55
N GLU A 92 10.15 -9.51 17.90
CA GLU A 92 9.73 -8.23 18.48
C GLU A 92 8.49 -7.69 17.77
N PRO A 93 7.58 -6.94 18.39
CA PRO A 93 6.42 -6.37 17.69
C PRO A 93 6.83 -5.47 16.52
N GLY A 94 6.08 -5.50 15.41
CA GLY A 94 6.26 -4.59 14.26
C GLY A 94 6.01 -5.26 12.90
N ALA A 95 6.64 -4.76 11.84
CA ALA A 95 6.44 -5.24 10.47
C ALA A 95 6.95 -6.69 10.26
N VAL A 96 6.30 -7.43 9.35
CA VAL A 96 6.71 -8.78 8.93
C VAL A 96 7.46 -8.77 7.61
N ASP A 97 8.43 -9.68 7.50
CA ASP A 97 9.23 -9.86 6.28
C ASP A 97 8.42 -10.55 5.18
N CYS A 98 8.73 -10.24 3.92
CA CYS A 98 8.11 -10.90 2.78
C CYS A 98 8.63 -12.35 2.65
N ASP A 99 7.74 -13.30 2.88
CA ASP A 99 7.93 -14.71 2.54
C ASP A 99 7.03 -15.06 1.35
N PHE A 100 7.59 -14.96 0.14
CA PHE A 100 6.83 -15.11 -1.11
C PHE A 100 6.11 -16.47 -1.23
N PRO A 101 6.72 -17.62 -0.88
CA PRO A 101 5.99 -18.88 -0.81
C PRO A 101 4.79 -18.85 0.16
N LEU A 102 4.92 -18.27 1.36
CA LEU A 102 3.80 -18.20 2.29
C LEU A 102 2.71 -17.25 1.79
N ILE A 103 3.09 -16.08 1.29
CA ILE A 103 2.18 -15.06 0.79
C ILE A 103 1.39 -15.59 -0.42
N SER A 104 2.06 -16.20 -1.40
CA SER A 104 1.37 -16.73 -2.59
C SER A 104 0.38 -17.84 -2.23
N ASN A 105 0.72 -18.73 -1.29
CA ASN A 105 -0.19 -19.75 -0.80
C ASN A 105 -1.41 -19.15 -0.07
N GLU A 106 -1.22 -18.12 0.77
CA GLU A 106 -2.34 -17.49 1.47
C GLU A 106 -3.22 -16.68 0.51
N ILE A 107 -2.64 -15.99 -0.48
CA ILE A 107 -3.40 -15.32 -1.56
C ILE A 107 -4.26 -16.35 -2.29
N ALA A 108 -3.68 -17.46 -2.76
CA ALA A 108 -4.43 -18.49 -3.48
C ALA A 108 -5.60 -19.05 -2.64
N LYS A 109 -5.36 -19.31 -1.35
CA LYS A 109 -6.39 -19.75 -0.40
C LYS A 109 -7.50 -18.70 -0.21
N LEU A 110 -7.16 -17.42 -0.09
CA LEU A 110 -8.14 -16.34 -0.03
C LEU A 110 -9.00 -16.29 -1.29
N LYS A 111 -8.41 -16.51 -2.47
CA LYS A 111 -9.15 -16.59 -3.73
C LYS A 111 -10.10 -17.78 -3.76
N ASP A 112 -9.68 -18.96 -3.31
CA ASP A 112 -10.55 -20.13 -3.18
C ASP A 112 -11.74 -19.90 -2.22
N GLU A 113 -11.53 -19.10 -1.17
CA GLU A 113 -12.58 -18.68 -0.24
C GLU A 113 -13.52 -17.57 -0.79
N GLY A 114 -13.22 -17.06 -1.98
CA GLY A 114 -14.02 -16.08 -2.71
C GLY A 114 -13.72 -14.61 -2.37
N TYR A 115 -12.53 -14.30 -1.84
CA TYR A 115 -12.13 -12.92 -1.55
C TYR A 115 -11.58 -12.20 -2.79
N LEU A 116 -11.82 -10.89 -2.84
CA LEU A 116 -10.99 -9.94 -3.57
C LEU A 116 -9.78 -9.61 -2.68
N VAL A 117 -8.58 -9.82 -3.20
CA VAL A 117 -7.34 -9.72 -2.42
C VAL A 117 -6.59 -8.45 -2.79
N ILE A 118 -6.30 -7.64 -1.76
CA ILE A 118 -5.49 -6.44 -1.81
C ILE A 118 -4.16 -6.77 -1.14
N MET A 119 -3.09 -6.80 -1.94
CA MET A 119 -1.72 -7.01 -1.46
C MET A 119 -0.99 -5.67 -1.35
N THR A 120 -0.23 -5.47 -0.28
CA THR A 120 0.62 -4.28 -0.15
C THR A 120 2.07 -4.60 0.20
N PHE A 121 2.96 -3.79 -0.34
CA PHE A 121 4.38 -3.78 0.00
C PHE A 121 4.78 -2.41 0.52
N GLN A 122 5.61 -2.39 1.54
CA GLN A 122 6.62 -1.35 1.62
C GLN A 122 7.93 -1.95 1.12
N HIS A 123 8.40 -1.47 -0.05
CA HIS A 123 9.58 -2.03 -0.73
C HIS A 123 10.83 -1.18 -0.44
N HIS A 124 11.86 -1.34 -1.24
CA HIS A 124 13.06 -0.50 -1.20
C HIS A 124 12.75 0.92 -1.69
N GLU A 125 13.48 1.87 -1.11
CA GLU A 125 13.37 3.30 -1.41
C GLU A 125 13.98 3.63 -2.77
N VAL A 126 13.12 3.97 -3.74
CA VAL A 126 13.52 4.32 -5.10
C VAL A 126 12.85 5.62 -5.52
N TYR A 127 13.64 6.68 -5.62
CA TYR A 127 13.19 8.00 -6.10
C TYR A 127 13.18 8.05 -7.64
N SER A 128 12.26 7.31 -8.26
CA SER A 128 12.01 7.34 -9.70
C SER A 128 10.51 7.28 -10.01
N PHE A 129 10.04 7.76 -11.17
CA PHE A 129 8.70 7.42 -11.65
C PHE A 129 8.68 6.02 -12.26
N THR A 130 9.73 5.65 -13.00
CA THR A 130 9.89 4.28 -13.51
C THR A 130 10.10 3.33 -12.33
N PRO A 131 9.25 2.31 -12.13
CA PRO A 131 9.45 1.31 -11.09
C PRO A 131 10.72 0.50 -11.40
N SER A 132 11.48 0.15 -10.37
CA SER A 132 12.67 -0.68 -10.59
C SER A 132 12.27 -2.12 -10.98
N PRO A 133 13.04 -2.81 -11.85
CA PRO A 133 12.67 -4.15 -12.32
C PRO A 133 12.43 -5.18 -11.21
N TYR A 134 13.12 -5.06 -10.08
CA TYR A 134 12.93 -5.99 -8.96
C TYR A 134 11.61 -5.74 -8.20
N LEU A 135 11.12 -4.49 -8.11
CA LEU A 135 9.76 -4.20 -7.62
C LEU A 135 8.74 -4.83 -8.57
N VAL A 136 8.93 -4.66 -9.89
CA VAL A 136 8.02 -5.22 -10.89
C VAL A 136 7.86 -6.73 -10.72
N VAL A 137 8.97 -7.47 -10.65
CA VAL A 137 8.96 -8.93 -10.46
C VAL A 137 8.22 -9.35 -9.18
N ASP A 138 8.49 -8.69 -8.06
CA ASP A 138 7.88 -9.05 -6.77
C ASP A 138 6.37 -8.77 -6.74
N PHE A 139 5.93 -7.69 -7.38
CA PHE A 139 4.51 -7.32 -7.44
C PHE A 139 3.74 -8.24 -8.39
N GLU A 140 4.29 -8.49 -9.60
CA GLU A 140 3.72 -9.43 -10.57
C GLU A 140 3.59 -10.84 -9.98
N PHE A 141 4.57 -11.29 -9.18
CA PHE A 141 4.50 -12.57 -8.48
C PHE A 141 3.26 -12.70 -7.58
N THR A 142 2.85 -11.63 -6.90
CA THR A 142 1.63 -11.66 -6.07
C THR A 142 0.34 -11.57 -6.88
N VAL A 143 0.38 -10.93 -8.05
CA VAL A 143 -0.72 -10.99 -9.01
C VAL A 143 -0.88 -12.40 -9.57
N ASP A 144 0.21 -13.06 -9.93
CA ASP A 144 0.18 -14.44 -10.43
C ASP A 144 -0.35 -15.44 -9.39
N ALA A 145 -0.19 -15.13 -8.10
CA ALA A 145 -0.81 -15.87 -7.01
C ALA A 145 -2.33 -15.59 -6.86
N GLY A 146 -2.83 -14.51 -7.46
CA GLY A 146 -4.24 -14.18 -7.56
C GLY A 146 -4.65 -12.83 -6.94
N ALA A 147 -3.70 -11.97 -6.52
CA ALA A 147 -4.05 -10.64 -6.00
C ALA A 147 -4.72 -9.78 -7.07
N ASP A 148 -5.83 -9.10 -6.71
CA ASP A 148 -6.61 -8.26 -7.63
C ASP A 148 -6.08 -6.82 -7.67
N ILE A 149 -5.54 -6.36 -6.55
CA ILE A 149 -4.91 -5.04 -6.39
C ILE A 149 -3.58 -5.23 -5.65
N VAL A 150 -2.52 -4.64 -6.17
CA VAL A 150 -1.20 -4.62 -5.53
C VAL A 150 -0.72 -3.18 -5.40
N SER A 151 -0.44 -2.72 -4.19
CA SER A 151 0.01 -1.34 -3.94
C SER A 151 1.31 -1.28 -3.16
N GLY A 152 2.22 -0.42 -3.61
CA GLY A 152 3.53 -0.19 -3.02
C GLY A 152 3.63 1.14 -2.28
N SER A 153 4.56 1.18 -1.32
CA SER A 153 5.01 2.39 -0.62
C SER A 153 6.56 2.43 -0.53
N GLN A 154 7.11 3.38 0.21
CA GLN A 154 8.54 3.74 0.37
C GLN A 154 9.17 4.68 -0.65
N ALA A 155 8.71 4.73 -1.90
CA ALA A 155 9.33 5.58 -2.92
C ALA A 155 9.31 7.09 -2.60
N HIS A 156 8.44 7.49 -1.65
CA HIS A 156 8.16 8.88 -1.25
C HIS A 156 7.65 9.80 -2.37
N GLN A 157 7.52 9.29 -3.60
CA GLN A 157 6.91 9.92 -4.76
C GLN A 157 6.13 8.87 -5.56
N PRO A 158 5.31 9.29 -6.53
CA PRO A 158 4.58 8.35 -7.38
C PRO A 158 5.53 7.55 -8.28
N HIS A 159 5.27 6.25 -8.36
CA HIS A 159 5.74 5.42 -9.47
C HIS A 159 4.66 5.35 -10.57
N GLY A 160 5.06 4.81 -11.72
CA GLY A 160 4.14 4.27 -12.70
C GLY A 160 3.24 3.18 -12.12
N MET A 161 2.26 2.77 -12.92
CA MET A 161 1.24 1.78 -12.59
C MET A 161 1.27 0.66 -13.62
N SER A 162 0.56 -0.43 -13.37
CA SER A 162 0.36 -1.45 -14.40
C SER A 162 -1.01 -2.13 -14.35
N PHE A 163 -1.48 -2.55 -15.53
CA PHE A 163 -2.50 -3.58 -15.64
C PHE A 163 -1.84 -4.90 -16.05
N TYR A 164 -1.78 -5.84 -15.11
CA TYR A 164 -1.13 -7.12 -15.30
C TYR A 164 -2.11 -8.24 -14.98
N HIS A 165 -2.35 -9.14 -15.94
CA HIS A 165 -3.31 -10.26 -15.82
C HIS A 165 -4.71 -9.88 -15.28
N GLY A 166 -5.18 -8.66 -15.58
CA GLY A 166 -6.48 -8.14 -15.14
C GLY A 166 -6.47 -7.49 -13.75
N SER A 167 -5.33 -7.52 -13.05
CA SER A 167 -5.13 -6.86 -11.76
C SER A 167 -4.56 -5.46 -11.93
N THR A 168 -4.78 -4.62 -10.92
CA THR A 168 -4.21 -3.25 -10.87
C THR A 168 -2.99 -3.23 -9.97
N ILE A 169 -1.86 -2.81 -10.52
CA ILE A 169 -0.62 -2.58 -9.78
C ILE A 169 -0.35 -1.07 -9.67
N MET A 170 -0.08 -0.61 -8.45
CA MET A 170 0.39 0.75 -8.18
C MET A 170 1.71 0.64 -7.43
N TYR A 171 2.84 0.79 -8.14
CA TYR A 171 4.15 0.49 -7.57
C TYR A 171 4.56 1.43 -6.41
N GLY A 172 3.99 2.64 -6.38
CA GLY A 172 4.26 3.63 -5.36
C GLY A 172 3.29 4.81 -5.50
N LEU A 173 2.57 5.13 -4.44
CA LEU A 173 1.63 6.27 -4.45
C LEU A 173 2.29 7.59 -4.06
N GLY A 174 3.46 7.57 -3.41
CA GLY A 174 4.05 8.73 -2.76
C GLY A 174 3.56 8.89 -1.31
N ASN A 175 3.84 10.03 -0.70
CA ASN A 175 3.45 10.30 0.68
C ASN A 175 1.94 10.66 0.81
N LEU A 176 1.43 10.85 2.03
CA LEU A 176 0.05 11.30 2.25
C LEU A 176 -0.08 12.40 3.32
N PHE A 177 0.35 12.12 4.55
CA PHE A 177 0.40 13.10 5.66
C PHE A 177 1.83 13.34 6.12
N PHE A 178 2.75 13.30 5.16
CA PHE A 178 4.20 13.38 5.34
C PHE A 178 4.82 13.96 4.07
N ASP A 179 5.99 14.56 4.17
CA ASP A 179 6.73 15.12 3.04
C ASP A 179 8.23 14.99 3.26
N GLN A 180 8.97 15.00 2.16
CA GLN A 180 10.42 15.08 2.12
C GLN A 180 10.87 16.21 1.19
N LEU A 181 10.40 17.44 1.45
CA LEU A 181 10.70 18.65 0.65
C LEU A 181 12.18 18.83 0.30
N LEU A 182 13.08 18.35 1.17
CA LEU A 182 14.52 18.53 1.02
C LEU A 182 15.20 17.41 0.22
N MET A 183 14.48 16.36 -0.15
CA MET A 183 15.01 15.22 -0.91
C MET A 183 14.80 15.37 -2.42
N GLY A 184 13.70 15.96 -2.87
CA GLY A 184 13.43 16.20 -4.29
C GLY A 184 12.13 16.96 -4.51
N GLU A 185 11.91 17.46 -5.73
CA GLU A 185 10.63 18.10 -6.08
C GLU A 185 9.49 17.08 -6.12
N ASP A 186 9.75 15.88 -6.62
CA ASP A 186 8.72 14.87 -6.82
C ASP A 186 8.27 14.16 -5.54
N THR A 187 9.07 14.22 -4.46
CA THR A 187 8.67 13.73 -3.13
C THR A 187 7.59 14.60 -2.47
N THR A 188 7.34 15.77 -3.05
CA THR A 188 6.27 16.68 -2.64
C THR A 188 4.93 16.35 -3.28
N ARG A 189 4.90 15.37 -4.18
CA ARG A 189 3.74 14.96 -4.98
C ARG A 189 3.33 13.56 -4.58
N ALA A 190 2.04 13.26 -4.66
CA ALA A 190 1.53 11.93 -4.42
C ALA A 190 0.19 11.67 -5.10
N LEU A 191 -0.23 10.42 -5.05
CA LEU A 191 -1.49 9.91 -5.55
C LEU A 191 -2.32 9.38 -4.37
N ILE A 192 -3.63 9.59 -4.43
CA ILE A 192 -4.60 8.85 -3.62
C ILE A 192 -5.41 7.99 -4.58
N ALA A 193 -5.43 6.69 -4.34
CA ALA A 193 -6.19 5.75 -5.14
C ALA A 193 -7.52 5.42 -4.46
N ARG A 194 -8.61 5.60 -5.20
CA ARG A 194 -9.94 5.14 -4.81
C ARG A 194 -10.32 3.94 -5.67
N HIS A 195 -10.31 2.76 -5.06
CA HIS A 195 -10.76 1.53 -5.70
C HIS A 195 -12.27 1.36 -5.54
N VAL A 196 -12.95 1.02 -6.63
CA VAL A 196 -14.39 0.74 -6.65
C VAL A 196 -14.56 -0.77 -6.80
N ILE A 197 -15.17 -1.37 -5.78
CA ILE A 197 -15.47 -2.80 -5.73
C ILE A 197 -16.98 -2.99 -5.80
N TYR A 198 -17.43 -3.85 -6.70
CA TYR A 198 -18.84 -4.15 -6.87
C TYR A 198 -19.03 -5.61 -7.26
N ASN A 199 -19.96 -6.30 -6.57
CA ASN A 199 -20.29 -7.70 -6.81
C ASN A 199 -19.05 -8.62 -6.81
N GLY A 200 -18.18 -8.43 -5.82
CA GLY A 200 -16.95 -9.20 -5.63
C GLY A 200 -15.85 -8.91 -6.67
N LYS A 201 -15.93 -7.83 -7.44
CA LYS A 201 -14.96 -7.47 -8.48
C LYS A 201 -14.43 -6.06 -8.31
N HIS A 202 -13.15 -5.88 -8.57
CA HIS A 202 -12.55 -4.55 -8.77
C HIS A 202 -12.95 -4.04 -10.15
N ILE A 203 -13.64 -2.91 -10.23
CA ILE A 203 -14.18 -2.39 -11.50
C ILE A 203 -13.60 -1.04 -11.92
N SER A 204 -12.96 -0.31 -11.01
CA SER A 204 -12.35 0.99 -11.33
C SER A 204 -11.36 1.43 -10.25
N THR A 205 -10.28 2.07 -10.68
CA THR A 205 -9.40 2.87 -9.83
C THR A 205 -9.48 4.32 -10.28
N GLU A 206 -9.85 5.21 -9.38
CA GLU A 206 -9.75 6.65 -9.59
C GLU A 206 -8.52 7.20 -8.89
N ILE A 207 -7.77 8.05 -9.60
CA ILE A 207 -6.54 8.65 -9.10
C ILE A 207 -6.77 10.13 -8.82
N PHE A 208 -6.66 10.49 -7.54
CA PHE A 208 -6.52 11.87 -7.12
C PHE A 208 -5.04 12.20 -6.99
N THR A 209 -4.68 13.40 -7.41
CA THR A 209 -3.32 13.91 -7.35
C THR A 209 -3.22 14.95 -6.24
N ILE A 210 -2.23 14.81 -5.37
CA ILE A 210 -1.97 15.75 -4.28
C ILE A 210 -0.54 16.28 -4.34
N HIS A 211 -0.33 17.45 -3.75
CA HIS A 211 0.99 17.94 -3.38
C HIS A 211 0.99 18.40 -1.92
N PHE A 212 2.17 18.50 -1.32
CA PHE A 212 2.33 19.00 0.04
C PHE A 212 2.80 20.45 0.03
N LEU A 213 2.14 21.28 0.83
CA LEU A 213 2.65 22.59 1.23
C LEU A 213 3.11 22.54 2.68
N ASP A 214 4.07 23.39 3.02
CA ASP A 214 4.51 23.59 4.40
C ASP A 214 4.86 22.26 5.11
N PHE A 215 5.61 21.39 4.42
CA PHE A 215 6.11 20.07 4.86
C PHE A 215 5.09 18.95 5.10
N SER A 216 3.78 19.19 5.14
CA SER A 216 2.84 18.08 5.42
C SER A 216 1.37 18.38 5.14
N ARG A 217 1.01 19.54 4.58
CA ARG A 217 -0.39 19.86 4.28
C ARG A 217 -0.73 19.38 2.86
N PRO A 218 -1.48 18.28 2.68
CA PRO A 218 -1.88 17.84 1.35
C PRO A 218 -2.92 18.78 0.75
N LEU A 219 -2.74 19.11 -0.52
CA LEU A 219 -3.72 19.82 -1.35
C LEU A 219 -3.89 19.09 -2.67
N TYR A 220 -5.12 19.07 -3.20
CA TYR A 220 -5.37 18.55 -4.53
C TYR A 220 -4.65 19.41 -5.58
N LEU A 221 -3.87 18.76 -6.43
CA LEU A 221 -3.37 19.36 -7.67
C LEU A 221 -4.54 19.63 -8.62
N GLN A 222 -4.46 20.74 -9.34
CA GLN A 222 -5.49 21.19 -10.30
C GLN A 222 -4.83 21.64 -11.61
N GLY A 223 -5.62 21.74 -12.68
CA GLY A 223 -5.18 22.27 -13.97
C GLY A 223 -3.89 21.61 -14.50
N ASP A 224 -2.97 22.44 -14.98
CA ASP A 224 -1.73 22.02 -15.65
C ASP A 224 -0.81 21.18 -14.76
N GLU A 225 -0.78 21.43 -13.46
CA GLU A 225 0.09 20.67 -12.54
C GLU A 225 -0.42 19.24 -12.33
N ARG A 226 -1.75 19.09 -12.20
CA ARG A 226 -2.39 17.78 -12.19
C ARG A 226 -2.13 17.03 -13.50
N GLU A 227 -2.31 17.70 -14.63
CA GLU A 227 -2.09 17.10 -15.94
C GLU A 227 -0.63 16.64 -16.11
N ARG A 228 0.33 17.47 -15.70
CA ARG A 228 1.75 17.14 -15.78
C ARG A 228 2.10 15.90 -14.96
N LEU A 229 1.65 15.83 -13.71
CA LEU A 229 1.91 14.68 -12.86
C LEU A 229 1.31 13.39 -13.46
N LEU A 230 0.05 13.44 -13.90
CA LEU A 230 -0.59 12.28 -14.52
C LEU A 230 0.10 11.85 -15.81
N ARG A 231 0.50 12.79 -16.67
CA ARG A 231 1.25 12.48 -17.89
C ARG A 231 2.57 11.77 -17.57
N GLN A 232 3.26 12.21 -16.52
CA GLN A 232 4.53 11.60 -16.10
C GLN A 232 4.32 10.19 -15.56
N VAL A 233 3.39 10.01 -14.61
CA VAL A 233 3.05 8.68 -14.08
C VAL A 233 2.62 7.74 -15.21
N PHE A 234 1.76 8.20 -16.12
CA PHE A 234 1.21 7.37 -17.18
C PHE A 234 2.20 7.04 -18.30
N ALA A 235 3.20 7.90 -18.53
CA ALA A 235 4.30 7.61 -19.45
C ALA A 235 5.22 6.49 -18.92
N GLU A 236 5.35 6.39 -17.60
CA GLU A 236 6.16 5.38 -16.91
C GLU A 236 5.34 4.16 -16.45
N SER A 237 4.08 4.10 -16.84
CA SER A 237 3.17 3.00 -16.53
C SER A 237 3.18 1.96 -17.64
N ASP A 238 3.06 0.68 -17.28
CA ASP A 238 2.84 -0.41 -18.22
C ASP A 238 1.35 -0.77 -18.27
N TRP A 239 0.65 -0.25 -19.28
CA TRP A 239 -0.78 -0.50 -19.46
C TRP A 239 -1.12 -1.92 -19.94
N GLY A 240 -0.11 -2.78 -20.10
CA GLY A 240 -0.25 -4.13 -20.61
C GLY A 240 -0.69 -4.18 -22.07
N GLU A 241 -0.88 -5.38 -22.59
CA GLU A 241 -1.66 -5.56 -23.80
C GLU A 241 -3.15 -5.38 -23.44
N LEU A 242 -3.65 -4.15 -23.57
CA LEU A 242 -5.09 -3.90 -23.58
C LEU A 242 -5.70 -4.64 -24.78
N SER A 243 -6.03 -5.92 -24.59
CA SER A 243 -6.85 -6.67 -25.53
C SER A 243 -8.26 -6.10 -25.45
N PHE A 244 -8.50 -5.03 -26.20
CA PHE A 244 -9.86 -4.66 -26.54
C PHE A 244 -10.42 -5.83 -27.35
N ALA A 245 -11.13 -6.74 -26.68
CA ALA A 245 -12.11 -7.58 -27.33
C ALA A 245 -13.15 -6.63 -27.91
N VAL A 246 -12.89 -6.14 -29.12
CA VAL A 246 -13.92 -5.61 -29.99
C VAL A 246 -14.80 -6.81 -30.28
N ASN A 247 -15.83 -7.00 -29.46
CA ASN A 247 -16.94 -7.85 -29.82
C ASN A 247 -17.51 -7.28 -31.12
N GLN A 248 -17.14 -7.89 -32.24
CA GLN A 248 -17.92 -7.80 -33.45
C GLN A 248 -19.13 -8.70 -33.23
N ASP A 249 -20.25 -8.10 -32.83
CA ASP A 249 -21.60 -8.57 -33.10
C ASP A 249 -22.48 -7.36 -33.46
#